data_AF-A0A8K0TJG6-F1
#
_entry.id   AF-A0A8K0TJG6-F1
#
_cell.length_a   1.000
_cell.length_b   1.000
_cell.length_c   1.000
_cell.angle_alpha   90.00
_cell.angle_beta   90.00
_cell.angle_gamma   90.00
#
_symmetry.space_group_name_H-M   'P 1'
#
loop_
_entity.id
_entity.type
_entity.pdbx_description
1 polymer ?
#
loop_
_entity_poly.entity_id
_entity_poly.type
_entity_poly.pdbx_seq_one_letter_code
_entity_poly.pdbx_strand_id
1 'polypeptide(L)'
;MALIHDLPEAVCGDIPPNDMGHDDKIKREQLGMDYISCLLRSNGMGSTAEEWTTLWIEYELRETLVANIVHQIDKLEALQQAAVYSRRYPKLDLTDFKNHRDLLHEPWLCDQADIVLQQWPSEVPMKSELDIVFVVGGPGVGKGTQCALAGPEFLHLSVGELLRNEQNNPESGFRDFISDSFQNSVVVPPQLSMLLIRRELEQAKDLGKSSVLLDGFPRSFESKRAKQL
;
A
#
# COMPACT_ATOMS: atom_id res chain seq x y z
N MET A 1 -6.97 -20.70 -5.64
CA MET A 1 -7.31 -20.66 -4.20
C MET A 1 -6.75 -19.43 -3.51
N ALA A 2 -5.44 -19.31 -3.25
CA ALA A 2 -4.86 -18.13 -2.58
C ALA A 2 -5.27 -16.78 -3.19
N LEU A 3 -5.37 -16.69 -4.53
CA LEU A 3 -5.78 -15.46 -5.23
C LEU A 3 -7.26 -15.09 -5.07
N ILE A 4 -8.10 -16.00 -4.59
CA ILE A 4 -9.56 -15.86 -4.63
C ILE A 4 -10.27 -16.12 -3.31
N HIS A 5 -9.54 -16.50 -2.25
CA HIS A 5 -10.15 -16.89 -0.99
C HIS A 5 -10.94 -15.71 -0.35
N ASP A 6 -10.36 -14.51 -0.37
CA ASP A 6 -11.04 -13.27 0.07
C ASP A 6 -11.76 -12.53 -1.06
N LEU A 7 -11.95 -13.16 -2.22
CA LEU A 7 -12.61 -12.50 -3.35
C LEU A 7 -14.02 -11.97 -3.01
N PRO A 8 -14.84 -12.65 -2.17
CA PRO A 8 -16.13 -12.11 -1.76
C PRO A 8 -16.06 -10.77 -1.01
N GLU A 9 -14.95 -10.48 -0.33
CA GLU A 9 -14.75 -9.23 0.41
C GLU A 9 -14.71 -8.00 -0.51
N ALA A 10 -14.42 -8.18 -1.79
CA ALA A 10 -14.57 -7.11 -2.79
C ALA A 10 -16.03 -6.61 -2.92
N VAL A 11 -17.00 -7.43 -2.50
CA VAL A 11 -18.44 -7.13 -2.53
C VAL A 11 -18.96 -6.81 -1.13
N CYS A 12 -18.67 -7.65 -0.14
CA CYS A 12 -19.21 -7.49 1.22
C CYS A 12 -18.38 -6.59 2.13
N GLY A 13 -17.15 -6.24 1.74
CA GLY A 13 -16.14 -5.62 2.59
C GLY A 13 -15.43 -6.65 3.48
N ASP A 14 -14.25 -6.27 3.97
CA ASP A 14 -13.54 -7.00 5.03
C ASP A 14 -14.31 -6.81 6.35
N ILE A 15 -14.80 -7.92 6.91
CA ILE A 15 -15.63 -7.93 8.12
C ILE A 15 -14.77 -8.41 9.30
N PRO A 16 -14.44 -7.50 10.26
CA PRO A 16 -13.68 -7.86 11.44
C PRO A 16 -14.40 -8.90 12.31
N PRO A 17 -13.67 -9.77 13.04
CA PRO A 17 -14.25 -10.84 13.85
C PRO A 17 -15.30 -10.41 14.89
N ASN A 18 -15.26 -9.16 15.37
CA ASN A 18 -16.14 -8.65 16.42
C ASN A 18 -17.37 -7.89 15.90
N ASP A 19 -17.45 -7.63 14.58
CA ASP A 19 -18.48 -6.76 14.01
C ASP A 19 -19.74 -7.52 13.55
N MET A 20 -19.68 -8.86 13.50
CA MET A 20 -20.78 -9.69 12.99
C MET A 20 -20.76 -11.11 13.59
N GLY A 21 -21.94 -11.71 13.71
CA GLY A 21 -22.06 -13.14 14.04
C GLY A 21 -21.52 -14.04 12.91
N HIS A 22 -20.93 -15.18 13.28
CA HIS A 22 -20.28 -16.10 12.35
C HIS A 22 -21.19 -16.52 11.18
N ASP A 23 -22.44 -16.89 11.47
CA ASP A 23 -23.41 -17.32 10.45
C ASP A 23 -23.76 -16.20 9.45
N ASP A 24 -23.76 -14.95 9.91
CA ASP A 24 -24.07 -13.81 9.05
C ASP A 24 -22.87 -13.43 8.18
N LYS A 25 -21.64 -13.60 8.70
CA LYS A 25 -20.40 -13.48 7.91
C LYS A 25 -20.39 -14.48 6.75
N ILE A 26 -20.61 -15.77 7.05
CA ILE A 26 -20.66 -16.83 6.03
C ILE A 26 -21.71 -16.52 4.96
N LYS A 27 -22.92 -16.10 5.35
CA LYS A 27 -23.98 -15.76 4.38
C LYS A 27 -23.57 -14.59 3.47
N ARG A 28 -22.90 -13.58 4.01
CA ARG A 28 -22.45 -12.43 3.22
C ARG A 28 -21.36 -12.81 2.23
N GLU A 29 -20.39 -13.60 2.66
CA GLU A 29 -19.31 -14.07 1.79
C GLU A 29 -19.86 -15.00 0.70
N GLN A 30 -20.78 -15.91 1.03
CA GLN A 30 -21.47 -16.73 0.04
C GLN A 30 -22.20 -15.87 -1.01
N LEU A 31 -22.99 -14.88 -0.58
CA LEU A 31 -23.67 -13.97 -1.49
C LEU A 31 -22.70 -13.12 -2.33
N GLY A 32 -21.57 -12.71 -1.76
CA GLY A 32 -20.50 -12.04 -2.47
C GLY A 32 -19.91 -12.91 -3.57
N MET A 33 -19.65 -14.19 -3.27
CA MET A 33 -19.15 -15.14 -4.26
C MET A 33 -20.18 -15.44 -5.35
N ASP A 34 -21.46 -15.61 -4.99
CA ASP A 34 -22.56 -15.84 -5.93
C ASP A 34 -22.70 -14.66 -6.90
N TYR A 35 -22.59 -13.42 -6.40
CA TYR A 35 -22.62 -12.21 -7.22
C TYR A 35 -21.46 -12.18 -8.22
N ILE A 36 -20.24 -12.47 -7.77
CA ILE A 36 -19.05 -12.53 -8.63
C ILE A 36 -19.21 -13.62 -9.70
N SER A 37 -19.72 -14.80 -9.32
CA SER A 37 -20.01 -15.89 -10.25
C SER A 37 -21.05 -15.48 -11.31
N CYS A 38 -22.11 -14.77 -10.91
CA CYS A 38 -23.11 -14.22 -11.83
C CYS A 38 -22.49 -13.22 -12.82
N LEU A 39 -21.64 -12.31 -12.34
CA LEU A 39 -20.94 -11.34 -13.19
C LEU A 39 -20.04 -12.02 -14.22
N LEU A 40 -19.28 -13.04 -13.82
CA LEU A 40 -18.42 -13.78 -14.74
C LEU A 40 -19.25 -14.48 -15.82
N ARG A 41 -20.36 -15.13 -15.43
CA ARG A 41 -21.27 -15.78 -16.37
C ARG A 41 -21.91 -14.80 -17.35
N SER A 42 -22.37 -13.63 -16.89
CA SER A 42 -22.97 -12.62 -17.76
C SER A 42 -22.00 -12.04 -18.79
N ASN A 43 -20.69 -12.15 -18.54
CA ASN A 43 -19.63 -11.72 -19.46
C ASN A 43 -19.01 -12.88 -20.25
N GLY A 44 -19.68 -14.03 -20.33
CA GLY A 44 -19.24 -15.18 -21.13
C GLY A 44 -18.12 -16.01 -20.48
N MET A 45 -17.77 -15.76 -19.21
CA MET A 45 -16.71 -16.45 -18.48
C MET A 45 -17.28 -17.57 -17.59
N GLY A 46 -18.19 -18.38 -18.13
CA GLY A 46 -18.92 -19.38 -17.35
C GLY A 46 -18.04 -20.47 -16.72
N SER A 47 -17.04 -20.96 -17.45
CA SER A 47 -16.09 -21.97 -16.94
C SER A 47 -15.24 -21.42 -15.79
N THR A 48 -14.78 -20.16 -15.90
CA THR A 48 -14.02 -19.49 -14.84
C THR A 48 -14.88 -19.28 -13.60
N ALA A 49 -16.15 -18.92 -13.77
CA ALA A 49 -17.10 -18.79 -12.67
C ALA A 49 -17.23 -20.11 -11.89
N GLU A 50 -17.32 -21.24 -12.58
CA GLU A 50 -17.40 -22.58 -11.98
C GLU A 50 -16.11 -22.96 -11.25
N GLU A 51 -14.96 -22.77 -11.90
CA GLU A 51 -13.65 -23.05 -11.32
C GLU A 51 -13.42 -22.23 -10.04
N TRP A 52 -13.68 -20.92 -10.08
CA TRP A 52 -13.46 -20.05 -8.93
C TRP A 52 -14.41 -20.37 -7.78
N THR A 53 -15.68 -20.63 -8.08
CA THR A 53 -16.66 -21.03 -7.06
C THR A 53 -16.22 -22.35 -6.40
N THR A 54 -15.75 -23.31 -7.19
CA THR A 54 -15.27 -24.61 -6.68
C THR A 54 -14.06 -24.44 -5.77
N LEU A 55 -13.05 -23.66 -6.19
CA LEU A 55 -11.84 -23.39 -5.42
C LEU A 55 -12.12 -22.61 -4.14
N TRP A 56 -13.08 -21.68 -4.15
CA TRP A 56 -13.49 -20.93 -2.97
C TRP A 56 -14.21 -21.85 -1.97
N ILE A 57 -15.14 -22.69 -2.43
CA ILE A 57 -15.79 -23.71 -1.57
C ILE A 57 -14.75 -24.68 -0.99
N GLU A 58 -13.79 -25.15 -1.79
CA GLU A 58 -12.72 -26.03 -1.34
C GLU A 58 -11.88 -25.37 -0.22
N TYR A 59 -11.61 -24.08 -0.34
CA TYR A 59 -10.94 -23.30 0.70
C TYR A 59 -11.79 -23.30 1.98
N GLU A 60 -13.03 -22.80 1.92
CA GLU A 60 -13.92 -22.67 3.07
C GLU A 60 -14.13 -23.98 3.83
N LEU A 61 -14.23 -25.11 3.12
CA LEU A 61 -14.42 -26.43 3.73
C LEU A 61 -13.16 -27.00 4.39
N ARG A 62 -11.96 -26.48 4.06
CA ARG A 62 -10.65 -26.92 4.60
C ARG A 62 -10.34 -28.42 4.44
N GLU A 63 -10.90 -29.06 3.42
CA GLU A 63 -10.78 -30.52 3.24
C GLU A 63 -9.46 -30.96 2.60
N THR A 64 -8.83 -30.10 1.80
CA THR A 64 -7.63 -30.46 1.04
C THR A 64 -6.35 -29.97 1.69
N LEU A 65 -5.23 -30.62 1.38
CA LEU A 65 -3.91 -30.17 1.83
C LEU A 65 -3.64 -28.72 1.37
N VAL A 66 -4.03 -28.38 0.13
CA VAL A 66 -3.86 -27.03 -0.41
C VAL A 66 -4.70 -26.03 0.37
N ALA A 67 -5.98 -26.32 0.65
CA ALA A 67 -6.83 -25.46 1.47
C ALA A 67 -6.24 -25.20 2.87
N ASN A 68 -5.73 -26.25 3.52
CA ASN A 68 -5.09 -26.14 4.83
C ASN A 68 -3.78 -25.34 4.78
N ILE A 69 -2.98 -25.47 3.72
CA ILE A 69 -1.76 -24.66 3.55
C ILE A 69 -2.12 -23.19 3.31
N VAL A 70 -3.09 -22.88 2.45
CA VAL A 70 -3.49 -21.50 2.15
C VAL A 70 -4.03 -20.80 3.41
N HIS A 71 -4.80 -21.50 4.24
CA HIS A 71 -5.24 -20.98 5.54
C HIS A 71 -4.10 -20.63 6.48
N GLN A 72 -3.05 -21.45 6.51
CA GLN A 72 -1.87 -21.16 7.33
C GLN A 72 -1.06 -20.00 6.74
N ILE A 73 -0.98 -19.89 5.40
CA ILE A 73 -0.33 -18.75 4.73
C ILE A 73 -1.05 -17.44 5.06
N ASP A 74 -2.39 -17.42 5.04
CA ASP A 74 -3.20 -16.27 5.46
C ASP A 74 -2.83 -15.81 6.88
N LYS A 75 -2.73 -16.73 7.83
CA LYS A 75 -2.33 -16.40 9.21
C LYS A 75 -0.89 -15.93 9.35
N LEU A 76 0.04 -16.46 8.55
CA LEU A 76 1.41 -15.98 8.49
C LEU A 76 1.48 -14.55 7.90
N GLU A 77 0.70 -14.26 6.85
CA GLU A 77 0.61 -12.93 6.25
C GLU A 77 0.09 -11.91 7.27
N ALA A 78 -1.02 -12.23 7.95
CA ALA A 78 -1.58 -11.36 8.98
C ALA A 78 -0.56 -11.08 10.11
N LEU A 79 0.21 -12.09 10.54
CA LEU A 79 1.30 -11.94 11.49
C LEU A 79 2.41 -11.02 10.94
N GLN A 80 2.90 -11.26 9.73
CA GLN A 80 3.93 -10.43 9.09
C GLN A 80 3.49 -8.97 9.01
N GLN A 81 2.24 -8.75 8.59
CA GLN A 81 1.68 -7.44 8.43
C GLN A 81 1.58 -6.72 9.78
N ALA A 82 1.05 -7.38 10.81
CA ALA A 82 0.98 -6.82 12.15
C ALA A 82 2.38 -6.51 12.74
N ALA A 83 3.42 -7.29 12.40
CA ALA A 83 4.81 -6.96 12.76
C ALA A 83 5.27 -5.65 12.11
N VAL A 84 4.99 -5.45 10.82
CA VAL A 84 5.31 -4.19 10.10
C VAL A 84 4.54 -3.02 10.69
N TYR A 85 3.24 -3.18 10.95
CA TYR A 85 2.41 -2.13 11.55
C TYR A 85 2.85 -1.75 12.95
N SER A 86 3.23 -2.71 13.78
CA SER A 86 3.69 -2.45 15.15
C SER A 86 4.94 -1.55 15.17
N ARG A 87 5.85 -1.70 14.19
CA ARG A 87 7.01 -0.81 14.02
C ARG A 87 6.61 0.59 13.56
N ARG A 88 5.64 0.67 12.65
CA ARG A 88 5.19 1.94 12.06
C ARG A 88 4.29 2.75 12.99
N TYR A 89 3.53 2.09 13.84
CA TYR A 89 2.55 2.68 14.75
C TYR A 89 2.74 2.10 16.17
N PRO A 90 3.78 2.52 16.92
CA PRO A 90 4.11 1.94 18.22
C PRO A 90 3.03 2.07 19.31
N LYS A 91 2.00 2.89 19.06
CA LYS A 91 0.87 3.09 19.99
C LYS A 91 -0.27 2.10 19.77
N LEU A 92 -0.27 1.36 18.66
CA LEU A 92 -1.29 0.36 18.36
C LEU A 92 -0.86 -0.97 18.98
N ASP A 93 -1.71 -1.52 19.84
CA ASP A 93 -1.48 -2.86 20.37
C ASP A 93 -1.90 -3.90 19.33
N LEU A 94 -0.92 -4.65 18.84
CA LEU A 94 -1.11 -5.73 17.87
C LEU A 94 -0.59 -7.06 18.42
N THR A 95 -0.37 -7.16 19.73
CA THR A 95 0.26 -8.33 20.34
C THR A 95 -0.58 -9.59 20.19
N ASP A 96 -1.91 -9.48 20.08
CA ASP A 96 -2.81 -10.61 19.83
C ASP A 96 -2.50 -11.36 18.53
N PHE A 97 -1.95 -10.68 17.53
CA PHE A 97 -1.54 -11.31 16.27
C PHE A 97 -0.39 -12.30 16.46
N LYS A 98 0.41 -12.21 17.54
CA LYS A 98 1.47 -13.18 17.83
C LYS A 98 0.92 -14.60 17.99
N ASN A 99 -0.32 -14.73 18.49
CA ASN A 99 -0.98 -16.02 18.68
C ASN A 99 -1.27 -16.73 17.34
N HIS A 100 -1.16 -16.04 16.19
CA HIS A 100 -1.31 -16.68 14.88
C HIS A 100 -0.23 -17.73 14.62
N ARG A 101 0.93 -17.63 15.30
CA ARG A 101 1.97 -18.64 15.27
C ARG A 101 1.49 -20.03 15.72
N ASP A 102 0.52 -20.09 16.63
CA ASP A 102 -0.03 -21.36 17.16
C ASP A 102 -0.98 -22.04 16.16
N LEU A 103 -1.45 -21.30 15.15
CA LEU A 103 -2.31 -21.80 14.08
C LEU A 103 -1.53 -22.40 12.91
N LEU A 104 -0.19 -22.36 12.96
CA LEU A 104 0.70 -22.90 11.94
C LEU A 104 1.19 -24.30 12.34
N HIS A 105 1.25 -25.20 11.36
CA HIS A 105 1.61 -26.60 11.54
C HIS A 105 2.65 -27.08 10.53
N GLU A 106 2.67 -26.53 9.32
CA GLU A 106 3.73 -26.82 8.35
C GLU A 106 5.08 -26.33 8.86
N PRO A 107 6.13 -27.18 8.92
CA PRO A 107 7.41 -26.81 9.51
C PRO A 107 8.00 -25.52 8.93
N TRP A 108 7.94 -25.37 7.61
CA TRP A 108 8.47 -24.18 6.95
C TRP A 108 7.66 -22.90 7.26
N LEU A 109 6.35 -23.00 7.50
CA LEU A 109 5.53 -21.86 7.92
C LEU A 109 5.82 -21.48 9.38
N CYS A 110 5.98 -22.46 10.25
CA CYS A 110 6.41 -22.27 11.63
C CYS A 110 7.76 -21.53 11.68
N ASP A 111 8.75 -21.99 10.90
CA ASP A 111 10.06 -21.36 10.82
C ASP A 111 9.97 -19.89 10.38
N GLN A 112 9.14 -19.59 9.37
CA GLN A 112 8.92 -18.21 8.92
C GLN A 112 8.27 -17.34 10.00
N ALA A 113 7.25 -17.85 10.69
CA ALA A 113 6.60 -17.11 11.76
C ALA A 113 7.54 -16.88 12.95
N ASP A 114 8.40 -17.85 13.28
CA ASP A 114 9.41 -17.69 14.34
C ASP A 114 10.42 -16.59 14.00
N ILE A 115 10.83 -16.48 12.73
CA ILE A 115 11.67 -15.36 12.25
C ILE A 115 10.94 -14.02 12.43
N VAL A 116 9.65 -13.95 12.06
CA VAL A 116 8.85 -12.72 12.20
C VAL A 116 8.73 -12.32 13.68
N LEU A 117 8.48 -13.29 14.56
CA LEU A 117 8.37 -13.06 16.01
C LEU A 117 9.69 -12.64 16.65
N GLN A 118 10.82 -13.19 16.21
CA GLN A 118 12.15 -12.75 16.65
C GLN A 118 12.42 -11.27 16.31
N GLN A 119 11.84 -10.79 15.21
CA GLN A 119 11.95 -9.40 14.78
C GLN A 119 10.74 -8.53 15.22
N TRP A 120 9.77 -9.11 15.94
CA TRP A 120 8.59 -8.41 16.43
C TRP A 120 9.01 -7.47 17.55
N PRO A 121 8.70 -6.17 17.47
CA PRO A 121 9.55 -5.10 17.94
C PRO A 121 10.13 -5.31 19.34
N SER A 122 11.42 -5.59 19.37
CA SER A 122 12.36 -5.28 20.44
C SER A 122 13.18 -4.02 20.14
N GLU A 123 13.05 -3.45 18.93
CA GLU A 123 13.75 -2.22 18.50
C GLU A 123 12.79 -1.04 18.25
N VAL A 124 13.26 0.10 18.75
CA VAL A 124 12.73 1.46 18.65
C VAL A 124 12.21 1.73 17.23
N PRO A 125 11.08 2.46 17.06
CA PRO A 125 10.59 2.84 15.74
C PRO A 125 11.75 3.30 14.85
N MET A 126 11.80 2.79 13.61
CA MET A 126 12.67 3.38 12.58
C MET A 126 12.31 4.86 12.52
N LYS A 127 13.13 5.69 13.16
CA LYS A 127 13.00 7.12 13.04
C LYS A 127 13.27 7.40 11.57
N SER A 128 12.24 7.80 10.83
CA SER A 128 12.47 8.33 9.49
C SER A 128 13.51 9.43 9.63
N GLU A 129 14.63 9.29 8.93
CA GLU A 129 15.68 10.32 8.94
C GLU A 129 15.14 11.69 8.46
N LEU A 130 14.04 11.66 7.69
CA LEU A 130 13.33 12.83 7.19
C LEU A 130 11.83 12.76 7.49
N ASP A 131 11.31 13.82 8.10
CA ASP A 131 9.89 14.11 8.20
C ASP A 131 9.41 14.83 6.93
N ILE A 132 8.55 14.18 6.15
CA ILE A 132 8.02 14.75 4.89
C ILE A 132 6.60 15.29 5.13
N VAL A 133 6.43 16.59 4.92
CA VAL A 133 5.16 17.29 5.02
C VAL A 133 4.67 17.65 3.62
N PHE A 134 3.55 17.05 3.19
CA PHE A 134 2.92 17.37 1.91
C PHE A 134 2.09 18.65 2.02
N VAL A 135 2.40 19.64 1.19
CA VAL A 135 1.69 20.92 1.17
C VAL A 135 0.69 20.93 0.02
N VAL A 136 -0.59 20.71 0.36
CA VAL A 136 -1.69 20.52 -0.59
C VAL A 136 -2.69 21.69 -0.51
N GLY A 137 -3.28 22.06 -1.65
CA GLY A 137 -4.26 23.15 -1.75
C GLY A 137 -4.50 23.59 -3.20
N GLY A 138 -5.56 24.35 -3.45
CA GLY A 138 -5.96 24.79 -4.78
C GLY A 138 -4.89 25.60 -5.53
N PRO A 139 -5.01 25.79 -6.85
CA PRO A 139 -4.13 26.69 -7.62
C PRO A 139 -4.15 28.12 -7.05
N GLY A 140 -3.01 28.80 -7.05
CA GLY A 140 -2.94 30.22 -6.66
C GLY A 140 -3.01 30.53 -5.15
N VAL A 141 -3.27 29.56 -4.27
CA VAL A 141 -3.39 29.80 -2.81
C VAL A 141 -2.07 30.12 -2.08
N GLY A 142 -0.97 30.32 -2.81
CA GLY A 142 0.32 30.71 -2.23
C GLY A 142 1.12 29.60 -1.55
N LYS A 143 0.88 28.32 -1.87
CA LYS A 143 1.59 27.17 -1.27
C LYS A 143 3.11 27.31 -1.30
N GLY A 144 3.67 27.52 -2.49
CA GLY A 144 5.13 27.67 -2.65
C GLY A 144 5.68 28.88 -1.88
N THR A 145 4.92 29.97 -1.81
CA THR A 145 5.28 31.14 -0.99
C THR A 145 5.32 30.79 0.49
N GLN A 146 4.34 30.06 1.01
CA GLN A 146 4.31 29.64 2.40
C GLN A 146 5.42 28.61 2.70
N CYS A 147 5.68 27.66 1.80
CA CYS A 147 6.79 26.71 1.95
C CYS A 147 8.15 27.41 2.02
N ALA A 148 8.38 28.42 1.17
CA ALA A 148 9.61 29.20 1.18
C ALA A 148 9.78 30.06 2.46
N LEU A 149 8.67 30.40 3.13
CA LEU A 149 8.65 31.19 4.36
C LEU A 149 8.66 30.34 5.65
N ALA A 150 8.53 29.01 5.54
CA ALA A 150 8.30 28.13 6.68
C ALA A 150 9.48 28.05 7.67
N GLY A 151 10.68 28.44 7.24
CA GLY A 151 11.87 28.52 8.10
C GLY A 151 13.06 27.69 7.57
N PRO A 152 14.29 27.98 8.04
CA PRO A 152 15.52 27.32 7.58
C PRO A 152 15.61 25.82 7.95
N GLU A 153 14.82 25.37 8.91
CA GLU A 153 14.71 23.98 9.34
C GLU A 153 14.04 23.08 8.28
N PHE A 154 13.18 23.67 7.43
CA PHE A 154 12.49 22.95 6.36
C PHE A 154 13.26 23.06 5.05
N LEU A 155 13.48 21.93 4.39
CA LEU A 155 13.83 21.92 2.97
C LEU A 155 12.55 22.00 2.15
N HIS A 156 12.37 23.08 1.39
CA HIS A 156 11.27 23.18 0.44
C HIS A 156 11.63 22.46 -0.87
N LEU A 157 10.85 21.45 -1.23
CA LEU A 157 10.90 20.77 -2.51
C LEU A 157 9.60 21.05 -3.29
N SER A 158 9.72 21.65 -4.46
CA SER A 158 8.60 21.86 -5.38
C SER A 158 8.74 20.99 -6.62
N VAL A 159 7.77 20.11 -6.90
CA VAL A 159 7.81 19.29 -8.12
C VAL A 159 7.84 20.13 -9.39
N GLY A 160 7.15 21.28 -9.38
CA GLY A 160 7.18 22.21 -10.51
C GLY A 160 8.60 22.71 -10.78
N GLU A 161 9.36 23.01 -9.72
CA GLU A 161 10.73 23.48 -9.82
C GLU A 161 11.71 22.37 -10.18
N LEU A 162 11.55 21.17 -9.60
CA LEU A 162 12.37 20.01 -9.97
C LEU A 162 12.28 19.72 -11.47
N LEU A 163 11.07 19.76 -12.03
CA LEU A 163 10.88 19.56 -13.47
C LEU A 163 11.49 20.69 -14.31
N ARG A 164 11.38 21.95 -13.88
CA ARG A 164 12.04 23.09 -14.57
C ARG A 164 13.56 22.99 -14.52
N ASN A 165 14.14 22.61 -13.38
CA ASN A 165 15.57 22.41 -13.24
C ASN A 165 16.06 21.28 -14.13
N GLU A 166 15.33 20.16 -14.16
CA GLU A 166 15.66 19.03 -15.02
C GLU A 166 15.51 19.37 -16.52
N GLN A 167 14.52 20.17 -16.90
CA GLN A 167 14.36 20.73 -18.25
C GLN A 167 15.55 21.63 -18.66
N ASN A 168 16.12 22.37 -17.73
CA ASN A 168 17.23 23.29 -18.00
C ASN A 168 18.60 22.62 -17.86
N ASN A 169 18.67 21.36 -17.40
CA ASN A 169 19.91 20.60 -17.27
C ASN A 169 20.32 20.00 -18.63
N PRO A 170 21.40 20.48 -19.26
CA PRO A 170 21.82 20.00 -20.58
C PRO A 170 22.27 18.54 -20.60
N GLU A 171 22.66 17.98 -19.45
CA GLU A 171 23.06 16.58 -19.30
C GLU A 171 21.86 15.64 -19.01
N SER A 172 20.66 16.19 -18.83
CA SER A 172 19.49 15.37 -18.50
C SER A 172 18.92 14.67 -19.73
N GLY A 173 18.80 13.34 -19.65
CA GLY A 173 18.06 12.56 -20.65
C GLY A 173 16.54 12.83 -20.67
N PHE A 174 16.01 13.57 -19.70
CA PHE A 174 14.59 13.95 -19.64
C PHE A 174 14.31 15.37 -20.11
N ARG A 175 15.35 16.13 -20.46
CA ARG A 175 15.26 17.55 -20.85
C ARG A 175 14.20 17.81 -21.93
N ASP A 176 14.35 17.16 -23.08
CA ASP A 176 13.48 17.38 -24.25
C ASP A 176 12.05 16.90 -23.95
N PHE A 177 11.91 15.76 -23.28
CA PHE A 177 10.61 15.21 -22.87
C PHE A 177 9.82 16.17 -21.96
N ILE A 178 10.48 16.76 -20.96
CA ILE A 178 9.82 17.72 -20.05
C ILE A 178 9.48 18.99 -20.80
N SER A 179 10.36 19.46 -21.68
CA SER A 179 10.12 20.63 -22.52
C SER A 179 8.88 20.45 -23.40
N ASP A 180 8.79 19.33 -24.11
CA ASP A 180 7.65 19.00 -24.96
C ASP A 180 6.37 18.85 -24.14
N SER A 181 6.45 18.21 -22.97
CA SER A 181 5.30 18.06 -22.06
C SER A 181 4.74 19.42 -21.61
N PHE A 182 5.61 20.37 -21.25
CA PHE A 182 5.19 21.72 -20.86
C PHE A 182 4.61 22.51 -22.03
N GLN A 183 5.23 22.45 -23.21
CA GLN A 183 4.73 23.15 -24.40
C GLN A 183 3.35 22.64 -24.82
N ASN A 184 3.14 21.33 -24.75
CA ASN A 184 1.88 20.70 -25.16
C ASN A 184 0.85 20.59 -24.01
N SER A 185 1.16 21.14 -22.82
CA SER A 185 0.32 21.02 -21.61
C SER A 185 -0.03 19.57 -21.24
N VAL A 186 0.87 18.63 -21.56
CA VAL A 186 0.73 17.21 -21.21
C VAL A 186 1.27 17.00 -19.80
N VAL A 187 0.54 16.22 -19.00
CA VAL A 187 0.94 15.91 -17.63
C VAL A 187 2.18 15.01 -17.65
N VAL A 188 3.23 15.44 -16.96
CA VAL A 188 4.45 14.64 -16.78
C VAL A 188 4.12 13.36 -15.98
N PRO A 189 4.59 12.18 -16.41
CA PRO A 189 4.36 10.93 -15.70
C PRO A 189 4.78 10.99 -14.22
N PRO A 190 3.96 10.46 -13.28
CA PRO A 190 4.29 10.45 -11.87
C PRO A 190 5.63 9.78 -11.53
N GLN A 191 6.04 8.78 -12.33
CA GLN A 191 7.30 8.05 -12.15
C GLN A 191 8.51 8.97 -12.28
N LEU A 192 8.49 9.91 -13.23
CA LEU A 192 9.57 10.90 -13.38
C LEU A 192 9.59 11.86 -12.19
N SER A 193 8.41 12.32 -11.74
CA SER A 193 8.32 13.17 -10.55
C SER A 193 8.87 12.45 -9.29
N MET A 194 8.51 11.19 -9.10
CA MET A 194 9.01 10.35 -8.00
C MET A 194 10.53 10.16 -8.05
N LEU A 195 11.10 9.95 -9.24
CA LEU A 195 12.54 9.82 -9.44
C LEU A 195 13.28 11.11 -9.03
N LEU A 196 12.79 12.28 -9.46
CA LEU A 196 13.38 13.56 -9.09
C LEU A 196 13.25 13.86 -7.60
N ILE A 197 12.07 13.63 -7.01
CA ILE A 197 11.85 13.80 -5.57
C ILE A 197 12.82 12.92 -4.78
N ARG A 198 13.00 11.65 -5.17
CA ARG A 198 13.89 10.72 -4.49
C ARG A 198 15.34 11.21 -4.49
N ARG A 199 15.85 11.69 -5.63
CA ARG A 199 17.22 12.23 -5.75
C ARG A 199 17.44 13.39 -4.77
N GLU A 200 16.48 14.30 -4.67
CA GLU A 200 16.56 15.45 -3.76
C GLU A 200 16.43 15.06 -2.29
N LEU A 201 15.58 14.08 -1.96
CA LEU A 201 15.47 13.56 -0.60
C LEU A 201 16.76 12.86 -0.16
N GLU A 202 17.44 12.13 -1.05
CA GLU A 202 18.75 11.53 -0.77
C GLU A 202 19.81 12.61 -0.48
N GLN A 203 19.88 13.68 -1.29
CA GLN A 203 20.76 14.82 -1.02
C GLN A 203 20.41 15.56 0.27
N ALA A 204 19.12 15.68 0.60
CA ALA A 204 18.67 16.30 1.84
C ALA A 204 19.18 15.55 3.08
N LYS A 205 19.21 14.21 2.99
CA LYS A 205 19.79 13.35 4.05
C LYS A 205 21.29 13.59 4.19
N ASP A 206 22.02 13.63 3.08
CA ASP A 206 23.47 13.87 3.08
C ASP A 206 23.83 15.24 3.70
N LEU A 207 22.94 16.24 3.53
CA LEU A 207 23.06 17.57 4.13
C LEU A 207 22.55 17.65 5.59
N GLY A 208 22.10 16.53 6.17
CA GLY A 208 21.63 16.46 7.55
C GLY A 208 20.31 17.18 7.81
N LYS A 209 19.47 17.40 6.79
CA LYS A 209 18.10 17.91 7.00
C LYS A 209 17.27 16.84 7.70
N SER A 210 16.29 17.28 8.49
CA SER A 210 15.34 16.40 9.18
C SER A 210 13.90 16.59 8.75
N SER A 211 13.59 17.68 8.02
CA SER A 211 12.21 18.04 7.68
C SER A 211 12.12 18.61 6.26
N VAL A 212 11.17 18.12 5.47
CA VAL A 212 10.98 18.47 4.06
C VAL A 212 9.54 18.89 3.81
N LEU A 213 9.34 20.04 3.19
CA LEU A 213 8.04 20.51 2.70
C LEU A 213 7.95 20.18 1.21
N LEU A 214 7.12 19.21 0.85
CA LEU A 214 6.90 18.80 -0.53
C LEU A 214 5.62 19.45 -1.09
N ASP A 215 5.77 20.36 -2.04
CA ASP A 215 4.66 20.96 -2.76
C ASP A 215 4.53 20.39 -4.19
N GLY A 216 3.32 20.52 -4.77
CA GLY A 216 3.07 20.13 -6.15
C GLY A 216 2.98 18.61 -6.36
N PHE A 217 2.86 17.83 -5.29
CA PHE A 217 2.68 16.38 -5.31
C PHE A 217 1.71 15.89 -4.23
N PRO A 218 0.83 14.92 -4.53
CA PRO A 218 0.43 14.48 -5.88
C PRO A 218 -0.46 15.55 -6.56
N ARG A 219 -0.37 15.70 -7.89
CA ARG A 219 -1.18 16.69 -8.65
C ARG A 219 -2.64 16.27 -8.83
N SER A 220 -2.95 14.98 -8.71
CA SER A 220 -4.32 14.46 -8.70
C SER A 220 -4.48 13.43 -7.59
N PHE A 221 -5.60 13.51 -6.88
CA PHE A 221 -6.00 12.51 -5.87
C PHE A 221 -6.44 11.19 -6.50
N GLU A 222 -6.59 11.09 -7.82
CA GLU A 222 -6.85 9.81 -8.52
C GLU A 222 -5.67 8.82 -8.40
N SER A 223 -4.50 9.29 -7.95
CA SER A 223 -3.38 8.43 -7.54
C SER A 223 -3.47 7.88 -6.10
N LYS A 224 -4.61 8.06 -5.39
CA LYS A 224 -4.82 7.54 -4.03
C LYS A 224 -5.09 6.04 -3.92
N ARG A 225 -5.34 5.32 -5.03
CA ARG A 225 -5.70 3.89 -4.96
C ARG A 225 -4.55 2.94 -4.58
N ALA A 226 -3.37 3.44 -4.22
CA ALA A 226 -2.24 2.58 -3.88
C ALA A 226 -1.88 2.50 -2.38
N LYS A 227 -2.34 3.42 -1.50
CA LYS A 227 -1.95 3.40 -0.06
C LYS A 227 -2.96 4.08 0.87
N GLN A 228 -4.18 3.57 0.91
CA GLN A 228 -4.99 3.63 2.13
C GLN A 228 -5.29 2.18 2.50
N LEU A 229 -4.34 1.60 3.21
CA LEU A 229 -4.60 0.58 4.21
C LEU A 229 -4.98 1.33 5.49
#